data_AF-A0A820RAI8-F1
#
_entry.id   AF-A0A820RAI8-F1
#
_cell.length_a   1.000
_cell.length_b   1.000
_cell.length_c   1.000
_cell.angle_alpha   90.00
_cell.angle_beta   90.00
_cell.angle_gamma   90.00
#
_symmetry.space_group_name_H-M   'P 1'
#
loop_
_entity.id
_entity.type
_entity.pdbx_description
1 polymer ?
#
loop_
_entity_poly.entity_id
_entity_poly.type
_entity_poly.pdbx_seq_one_letter_code
_entity_poly.pdbx_strand_id
1 'polypeptide(L)'
;MGSSESIAIQMNFNRSSCFYFAGEQISGNISFQNDRDRLKLEEIFVERVGELAYRTQDTRSSTDSNGNLTTEYYTDYHHIPLLTIRVPLVRPSDGQ
;
A
#
# COMPACT_ATOMS: atom_id res chain seq x y z
N MET A 1 -36.34 4.72 -11.69
CA MET A 1 -35.22 3.77 -11.57
C MET A 1 -33.94 4.57 -11.79
N GLY A 2 -33.27 5.00 -10.72
CA GLY A 2 -32.08 5.85 -10.82
C GLY A 2 -30.85 4.98 -11.05
N SER A 3 -30.19 5.14 -12.19
CA SER A 3 -28.83 4.63 -12.37
C SER A 3 -27.92 5.38 -11.42
N SER A 4 -27.29 4.66 -10.50
CA SER A 4 -26.23 5.21 -9.65
C SER A 4 -25.07 5.61 -10.57
N GLU A 5 -24.94 6.91 -10.82
CA GLU A 5 -23.80 7.52 -11.49
C GLU A 5 -22.48 7.18 -10.77
N SER A 6 -21.77 6.18 -11.29
CA SER A 6 -20.59 5.60 -10.64
C SER A 6 -19.29 6.01 -11.34
N ILE A 7 -18.24 6.16 -10.55
CA ILE A 7 -16.86 6.29 -11.02
C ILE A 7 -16.11 5.12 -10.41
N ALA A 8 -15.41 4.35 -11.25
CA ALA A 8 -14.64 3.20 -10.82
C ALA A 8 -13.21 3.28 -11.37
N ILE A 9 -12.24 2.97 -10.51
CA ILE A 9 -10.84 2.81 -10.87
C ILE A 9 -10.42 1.41 -10.46
N GLN A 10 -9.92 0.63 -11.41
CA GLN A 10 -9.46 -0.73 -11.16
C GLN A 10 -8.03 -0.89 -11.65
N MET A 11 -7.15 -1.40 -10.79
CA MET A 11 -5.80 -1.81 -11.16
C MET A 11 -5.77 -3.33 -11.30
N ASN A 12 -5.36 -3.81 -12.45
CA ASN A 12 -5.23 -5.23 -12.75
C ASN A 12 -3.76 -5.55 -13.02
N PHE A 13 -3.15 -6.33 -12.14
CA PHE A 13 -1.80 -6.86 -12.36
C PHE A 13 -1.84 -8.06 -13.30
N ASN A 14 -0.83 -8.18 -14.15
CA ASN A 14 -0.74 -9.32 -15.10
C ASN A 14 -0.57 -10.67 -14.40
N ARG A 15 -0.14 -10.66 -13.12
CA ARG A 15 0.00 -11.84 -12.27
C ARG A 15 -1.03 -11.79 -11.15
N SER A 16 -1.75 -12.89 -10.96
CA SER A 16 -2.79 -13.01 -9.93
C SER A 16 -2.26 -13.05 -8.50
N SER A 17 -1.03 -13.52 -8.29
CA SER A 17 -0.49 -13.75 -6.95
C SER A 17 0.05 -12.49 -6.27
N CYS A 18 0.26 -11.38 -7.00
CA CYS A 18 0.84 -10.12 -6.49
C CYS A 18 2.16 -10.28 -5.71
N PHE A 19 2.85 -11.42 -5.86
CA PHE A 19 4.17 -11.69 -5.30
C PHE A 19 5.21 -11.52 -6.40
N TYR A 20 6.24 -10.74 -6.10
CA TYR A 20 7.33 -10.40 -7.01
C TYR A 20 8.66 -10.51 -6.27
N PHE A 21 9.68 -10.99 -6.96
CA PHE A 21 11.05 -11.01 -6.46
C PHE A 21 11.81 -9.73 -6.81
N ALA A 22 12.92 -9.49 -6.11
CA ALA A 22 13.79 -8.36 -6.38
C ALA A 22 14.26 -8.38 -7.85
N GLY A 23 14.08 -7.26 -8.54
CA GLY A 23 14.43 -7.12 -9.95
C GLY A 23 13.34 -7.57 -10.94
N GLU A 24 12.25 -8.19 -10.48
CA GLU A 24 11.12 -8.49 -11.37
C GLU A 24 10.35 -7.23 -11.75
N GLN A 25 9.96 -7.15 -13.02
CA GLN A 25 9.10 -6.07 -13.50
C GLN A 25 7.65 -6.31 -13.09
N ILE A 26 7.07 -5.33 -12.39
CA ILE A 26 5.64 -5.28 -12.11
C ILE A 26 4.94 -4.60 -13.29
N SER A 27 3.99 -5.31 -13.91
CA SER A 27 3.22 -4.82 -15.06
C SER A 27 1.73 -5.09 -14.85
N GLY A 28 0.90 -4.17 -15.34
CA GLY A 28 -0.55 -4.27 -15.26
C GLY A 28 -1.23 -3.15 -16.04
N ASN A 29 -2.55 -3.14 -15.98
CA ASN A 29 -3.39 -2.12 -16.61
C ASN A 29 -4.25 -1.44 -15.56
N ILE A 30 -4.54 -0.16 -15.79
CA ILE A 30 -5.45 0.61 -14.96
C ILE A 30 -6.65 0.98 -15.82
N SER A 31 -7.82 0.51 -15.42
CA SER A 31 -9.08 0.83 -16.06
C SER A 31 -9.77 1.93 -15.26
N PHE A 32 -10.18 2.99 -15.96
CA PHE A 32 -10.97 4.07 -15.42
C PHE A 32 -12.33 4.05 -16.13
N GLN A 33 -13.41 3.86 -15.37
CA GLN A 33 -14.77 3.89 -15.88
C GLN A 33 -15.53 5.05 -15.21
N ASN A 34 -16.21 5.84 -16.03
CA ASN A 34 -17.07 6.92 -15.58
C ASN A 34 -18.40 6.82 -16.32
N ASP A 35 -19.46 6.48 -15.58
CA ASP A 35 -20.81 6.39 -16.13
C ASP A 35 -21.57 7.73 -16.03
N ARG A 36 -20.88 8.81 -15.62
CA ARG A 36 -21.44 10.18 -15.58
C ARG A 36 -21.24 10.87 -16.92
N ASP A 37 -22.24 11.66 -17.31
CA ASP A 37 -22.19 12.50 -18.52
C ASP A 37 -20.98 13.45 -18.54
N ARG A 38 -20.56 13.95 -17.37
CA ARG A 38 -19.43 14.87 -17.24
C ARG A 38 -18.63 14.58 -15.97
N LEU A 39 -17.32 14.62 -16.10
CA LEU A 39 -16.39 14.53 -14.99
C LEU A 39 -15.24 15.51 -15.20
N LYS A 40 -14.94 16.30 -14.17
CA LYS A 40 -13.73 17.11 -14.11
C LYS A 40 -12.70 16.36 -13.25
N LEU A 41 -11.57 16.00 -13.85
CA LEU A 41 -10.44 15.36 -13.18
C LEU A 41 -9.27 16.35 -13.12
N GLU A 42 -8.55 16.37 -12.02
CA GLU A 42 -7.33 17.18 -11.88
C GLU A 42 -6.08 16.37 -12.24
N GLU A 43 -5.97 15.15 -11.72
CA GLU A 43 -4.87 14.23 -12.03
C GLU A 43 -5.29 12.79 -11.71
N ILE A 44 -4.89 11.85 -12.54
CA ILE A 44 -4.81 10.43 -12.20
C ILE A 44 -3.34 10.09 -12.15
N PHE A 45 -2.87 9.59 -11.01
CA PHE A 45 -1.51 9.12 -10.83
C PHE A 45 -1.49 7.73 -10.19
N VAL A 46 -0.38 7.03 -10.34
CA VAL A 46 -0.06 5.79 -9.63
C VAL A 46 1.02 6.09 -8.62
N GLU A 47 0.75 5.74 -7.37
CA GLU A 47 1.73 5.80 -6.31
C GLU A 47 2.23 4.39 -5.99
N ARG A 48 3.55 4.22 -6.01
CA ARG A 48 4.24 2.99 -5.63
C ARG A 48 4.89 3.23 -4.28
N VAL A 49 4.43 2.50 -3.27
CA VAL A 49 4.95 2.56 -1.90
C VAL A 49 5.64 1.25 -1.58
N GLY A 50 6.90 1.32 -1.20
CA GLY A 50 7.68 0.20 -0.67
C GLY A 50 7.93 0.44 0.81
N GLU A 51 7.58 -0.53 1.65
CA GLU A 51 7.74 -0.45 3.10
C GLU A 51 8.32 -1.76 3.62
N LEU A 52 9.26 -1.67 4.57
CA LEU A 52 9.77 -2.79 5.33
C LEU A 52 9.10 -2.80 6.70
N ALA A 53 8.32 -3.83 6.97
CA ALA A 53 7.75 -4.07 8.29
C ALA A 53 8.43 -5.26 8.96
N TYR A 54 8.91 -5.09 10.19
CA TYR A 54 9.47 -6.19 10.99
C TYR A 54 9.04 -6.08 12.45
N ARG A 55 9.01 -7.24 13.11
CA ARG A 55 8.70 -7.38 14.54
C ARG A 55 9.97 -7.79 15.27
N THR A 56 10.30 -7.09 16.35
CA THR A 56 11.30 -7.53 17.33
C THR A 56 10.57 -8.08 18.55
N GLN A 57 11.16 -9.09 19.18
CA GLN A 57 10.64 -9.65 20.42
C GLN A 57 11.80 -9.82 21.38
N ASP A 58 11.76 -9.05 22.47
CA ASP A 58 12.73 -9.14 23.54
C ASP A 58 12.15 -9.93 24.71
N THR A 59 12.99 -10.78 25.30
CA THR A 59 12.64 -11.56 26.47
C THR A 59 13.54 -11.12 27.61
N ARG A 60 12.94 -10.61 28.69
CA ARG A 60 13.67 -10.24 29.90
C ARG A 60 13.27 -11.19 31.01
N SER A 61 14.23 -12.00 31.46
CA SER A 61 14.06 -12.82 32.66
C SER A 61 14.73 -12.14 33.85
N SER A 62 13.98 -11.98 34.94
CA SER A 62 14.50 -11.52 36.22
C SER A 62 14.11 -12.49 37.31
N THR A 63 15.06 -12.81 38.19
CA THR A 63 14.78 -13.60 39.39
C THR A 63 14.56 -12.64 40.55
N ASP A 64 13.43 -12.77 41.25
CA ASP A 64 13.16 -11.97 42.44
C ASP A 64 14.08 -12.38 43.61
N SER A 65 14.07 -11.60 44.70
CA SER A 65 14.85 -11.89 45.91
C SER A 65 14.43 -13.19 46.62
N ASN A 66 13.32 -13.82 46.21
CA ASN A 66 12.80 -15.07 46.74
C ASN A 66 13.11 -16.27 45.83
N GLY A 67 13.84 -16.07 44.73
CA GLY A 67 14.22 -17.13 43.80
C GLY A 67 13.18 -17.44 42.72
N ASN A 68 12.08 -16.69 42.63
CA ASN A 68 11.09 -16.87 41.59
C ASN A 68 11.54 -16.22 40.28
N LEU A 69 11.50 -17.00 39.20
CA LEU A 69 11.78 -16.52 37.85
C LEU A 69 10.54 -15.83 37.30
N THR A 70 10.67 -14.55 36.96
CA THR A 70 9.68 -13.82 36.16
C THR A 70 10.27 -13.59 34.77
N THR A 71 9.49 -13.89 33.73
CA THR A 71 9.86 -13.65 32.34
C THR A 71 8.86 -12.69 31.73
N GLU A 72 9.35 -11.56 31.26
CA GLU A 72 8.59 -10.53 30.55
C GLU A 72 8.90 -10.60 29.06
N TYR A 73 7.86 -10.51 28.23
CA TYR A 73 7.99 -10.47 26.78
C TYR A 73 7.60 -9.08 26.29
N TYR A 74 8.53 -8.43 25.59
CA TYR A 74 8.30 -7.15 24.93
C TYR A 74 8.28 -7.39 23.43
N THR A 75 7.30 -6.81 22.75
CA THR A 75 7.16 -6.94 21.30
C THR A 75 7.03 -5.55 20.70
N ASP A 76 7.96 -5.19 19.83
CA ASP A 76 7.94 -3.93 19.10
C ASP A 76 7.72 -4.20 17.61
N TYR A 77 6.96 -3.29 16.98
CA TYR A 77 6.65 -3.33 15.56
C TYR A 77 7.30 -2.12 14.90
N HIS A 78 8.09 -2.37 13.87
CA HIS A 78 8.81 -1.34 13.13
C HIS A 78 8.35 -1.32 11.69
N HIS A 79 8.14 -0.11 11.18
CA HIS A 79 7.75 0.18 9.81
C HIS A 79 8.75 1.20 9.23
N ILE A 80 9.48 0.82 8.19
CA ILE A 80 10.48 1.67 7.54
C ILE A 80 10.04 1.90 6.09
N PRO A 81 9.69 3.14 5.70
CA PRO A 81 9.42 3.46 4.31
C PRO A 81 10.72 3.36 3.51
N LEU A 82 10.73 2.56 2.45
CA LEU A 82 11.88 2.37 1.57
C LEU A 82 11.81 3.30 0.35
N LEU A 83 10.63 3.43 -0.25
CA LEU A 83 10.45 4.14 -1.50
C LEU A 83 9.01 4.64 -1.62
N THR A 84 8.84 5.89 -2.08
CA THR A 84 7.56 6.40 -2.58
C THR A 84 7.79 7.05 -3.93
N ILE A 85 7.22 6.48 -4.99
CA ILE A 85 7.28 7.08 -6.34
C ILE A 85 5.86 7.31 -6.85
N ARG A 86 5.57 8.55 -7.22
CA ARG A 86 4.33 8.96 -7.88
C ARG A 86 4.56 9.14 -9.38
N VAL A 87 3.72 8.50 -10.19
CA VAL A 87 3.77 8.58 -11.65
C VAL A 87 2.42 9.09 -12.17
N PRO A 88 2.37 10.29 -12.78
CA PRO A 88 1.14 10.76 -13.39
C PRO A 88 0.78 9.89 -14.62
N LEU A 89 -0.48 9.48 -14.71
CA LEU A 89 -1.04 8.78 -15.86
C LEU A 89 -1.84 9.71 -16.76
N VAL A 90 -2.66 10.56 -16.15
CA VAL A 90 -3.47 11.57 -16.83
C VAL A 90 -3.35 12.85 -16.04
N ARG A 91 -2.88 13.90 -16.71
CA ARG A 91 -2.94 15.26 -16.21
C ARG A 91 -3.55 16.10 -17.33
N PRO A 92 -4.79 16.61 -17.18
CA PRO A 92 -5.33 17.55 -18.15
C PRO A 92 -4.36 18.72 -18.25
N SER A 93 -3.98 19.07 -19.48
CA SER A 93 -3.28 20.32 -19.71
C SER A 93 -4.25 21.45 -19.42
N ASP A 94 -3.92 22.35 -18.49
CA ASP A 94 -4.65 23.59 -18.33
C ASP A 94 -4.59 24.36 -19.67
N GLY A 95 -5.68 24.37 -20.43
CA GLY A 95 -5.86 25.25 -21.59
C GLY A 95 -6.04 24.61 -22.99
N GLN A 96 -6.97 23.67 -23.16
CA GLN A 96 -7.69 23.50 -24.44
C GLN A 96 -9.19 23.33 -24.21
#